data_AF-A0A2E3CSC6-F1
#
_entry.id   AF-A0A2E3CSC6-F1
#
_cell.length_a   1.000
_cell.length_b   1.000
_cell.length_c   1.000
_cell.angle_alpha   90.00
_cell.angle_beta   90.00
_cell.angle_gamma   90.00
#
_symmetry.space_group_name_H-M   'P 1'
#
loop_
_entity.id
_entity.type
_entity.pdbx_description
1 polymer ?
#
loop_
_entity_poly.entity_id
_entity_poly.type
_entity_poly.pdbx_seq_one_letter_code
_entity_poly.pdbx_strand_id
1 'polypeptide(L)'
;MLLDLHTHSVKSDDGRAKVENYCKWIRKKEIPLDGFVLTEHRQFDATSDYRDLEDEYGLVILKASEVESDYGHILVFGVNEDLQAAIDFTDVRLPIGDVLEASKKAGAFAAPCHPGRKRVGLFSHYKERGEVDGVHTVEVLNGGSIPGEDELSVQMASKYNYKGFGGSDSHVVSRIGLCATKFPDQIINSIGDLVTALEGGNFEAVSLGQGSAS
;
A
#
# COMPACT_ATOMS: atom_id res chain seq x y z
N MET A 1 -10.48 -8.96 -8.94
CA MET A 1 -9.08 -9.20 -8.58
C MET A 1 -8.85 -8.94 -7.09
N LEU A 2 -7.89 -9.59 -6.46
CA LEU A 2 -7.46 -9.40 -5.08
C LEU A 2 -5.96 -9.16 -5.01
N LEU A 3 -5.57 -7.96 -4.56
CA LEU A 3 -4.17 -7.52 -4.52
C LEU A 3 -3.77 -7.13 -3.10
N ASP A 4 -2.60 -7.57 -2.66
CA ASP A 4 -1.96 -7.01 -1.46
C ASP A 4 -1.21 -5.72 -1.84
N LEU A 5 -1.72 -4.57 -1.41
CA LEU A 5 -1.20 -3.27 -1.86
C LEU A 5 -0.01 -2.74 -1.06
N HIS A 6 0.45 -3.48 -0.03
CA HIS A 6 1.48 -3.01 0.88
C HIS A 6 2.40 -4.16 1.28
N THR A 7 3.53 -4.28 0.60
CA THR A 7 4.54 -5.30 0.89
C THR A 7 5.95 -4.74 0.70
N HIS A 8 6.89 -5.25 1.49
CA HIS A 8 8.29 -4.85 1.48
C HIS A 8 9.18 -6.04 1.14
N SER A 9 10.18 -5.82 0.28
CA SER A 9 11.17 -6.83 -0.09
C SER A 9 12.54 -6.50 0.50
N VAL A 10 13.56 -7.28 0.13
CA VAL A 10 14.97 -6.99 0.47
C VAL A 10 15.50 -5.66 -0.11
N LYS A 11 14.68 -4.93 -0.88
CA LYS A 11 15.00 -3.59 -1.35
C LYS A 11 14.70 -2.52 -0.30
N SER A 12 13.64 -2.67 0.49
CA SER A 12 13.37 -1.82 1.66
C SER A 12 14.45 -1.97 2.73
N ASP A 13 14.63 -0.93 3.54
CA ASP A 13 15.63 -0.85 4.62
C ASP A 13 15.43 -1.93 5.71
N ASP A 14 14.21 -2.43 5.86
CA ASP A 14 13.80 -3.37 6.90
C ASP A 14 13.12 -4.65 6.37
N GLY A 15 12.90 -4.73 5.07
CA GLY A 15 12.35 -5.92 4.43
C GLY A 15 13.38 -7.04 4.30
N ARG A 16 12.96 -8.28 4.52
CA ARG A 16 13.85 -9.46 4.50
C ARG A 16 13.45 -10.51 3.46
N ALA A 17 12.31 -10.31 2.81
CA ALA A 17 11.74 -11.25 1.87
C ALA A 17 12.24 -10.98 0.45
N LYS A 18 12.84 -11.99 -0.19
CA LYS A 18 13.00 -11.96 -1.66
C LYS A 18 11.62 -12.10 -2.29
N VAL A 19 11.36 -11.38 -3.38
CA VAL A 19 10.08 -11.40 -4.10
C VAL A 19 9.69 -12.82 -4.53
N GLU A 20 10.64 -13.62 -5.00
CA GLU A 20 10.42 -15.04 -5.32
C GLU A 20 9.90 -15.84 -4.12
N ASN A 21 10.34 -15.54 -2.90
CA ASN A 21 9.87 -16.24 -1.71
C ASN A 21 8.43 -15.86 -1.34
N TYR A 22 7.98 -14.65 -1.65
CA TYR A 22 6.55 -14.30 -1.57
C TYR A 22 5.73 -15.15 -2.52
N CYS A 23 6.15 -15.22 -3.79
CA CYS A 23 5.47 -16.02 -4.82
C CYS A 23 5.37 -17.50 -4.42
N LYS A 24 6.49 -18.09 -3.96
CA LYS A 24 6.53 -19.46 -3.42
C LYS A 24 5.60 -19.65 -2.23
N TRP A 25 5.53 -18.67 -1.33
CA TRP A 25 4.69 -18.75 -0.14
C TRP A 25 3.20 -18.66 -0.48
N ILE A 26 2.80 -17.70 -1.32
CA ILE A 26 1.43 -17.54 -1.83
C ILE A 26 0.95 -18.85 -2.44
N ARG A 27 1.73 -19.40 -3.40
CA ARG A 27 1.41 -20.69 -4.05
C ARG A 27 1.33 -21.84 -3.05
N LYS A 28 2.32 -21.96 -2.14
CA LYS A 28 2.39 -23.06 -1.16
C LYS A 28 1.23 -23.03 -0.15
N LYS A 29 0.77 -21.85 0.22
CA LYS A 29 -0.28 -21.65 1.22
C LYS A 29 -1.67 -21.44 0.62
N GLU A 30 -1.78 -21.48 -0.71
CA GLU A 30 -3.03 -21.24 -1.43
C GLU A 30 -3.68 -19.93 -1.01
N ILE A 31 -2.85 -18.89 -0.78
CA ILE A 31 -3.34 -17.56 -0.42
C ILE A 31 -4.06 -17.02 -1.66
N PRO A 32 -5.32 -16.56 -1.55
CA PRO A 32 -6.16 -16.23 -2.71
C PRO A 32 -5.81 -14.86 -3.33
N LEU A 33 -4.52 -14.51 -3.38
CA LEU A 33 -4.04 -13.28 -4.01
C LEU A 33 -3.83 -13.52 -5.51
N ASP A 34 -4.31 -12.58 -6.31
CA ASP A 34 -4.00 -12.48 -7.74
C ASP A 34 -2.67 -11.73 -7.98
N GLY A 35 -2.13 -11.08 -6.95
CA GLY A 35 -0.92 -10.29 -7.04
C GLY A 35 -0.63 -9.47 -5.79
N PHE A 36 0.47 -8.73 -5.82
CA PHE A 36 0.89 -7.83 -4.75
C PHE A 36 1.70 -6.65 -5.28
N VAL A 37 1.79 -5.59 -4.47
CA VAL A 37 2.53 -4.37 -4.78
C VAL A 37 3.69 -4.22 -3.80
N LEU A 38 4.89 -4.06 -4.34
CA LEU A 38 6.09 -3.73 -3.60
C LEU A 38 6.12 -2.22 -3.33
N THR A 39 6.08 -1.81 -2.06
CA THR A 39 5.98 -0.42 -1.60
C THR A 39 7.17 -0.06 -0.73
N GLU A 40 8.38 -0.22 -1.27
CA GLU A 40 9.62 -0.11 -0.49
C GLU A 40 9.76 1.26 0.20
N HIS A 41 10.31 1.27 1.42
CA HIS A 41 10.52 2.52 2.15
C HIS A 41 11.51 3.44 1.45
N ARG A 42 11.15 4.74 1.38
CA ARG A 42 12.02 5.86 1.03
C ARG A 42 12.70 5.78 -0.35
N GLN A 43 12.27 4.87 -1.21
CA GLN A 43 12.88 4.64 -2.50
C GLN A 43 11.89 4.03 -3.50
N PHE A 44 12.28 4.02 -4.77
CA PHE A 44 11.57 3.30 -5.82
C PHE A 44 12.54 2.42 -6.62
N ASP A 45 12.28 1.11 -6.68
CA ASP A 45 13.09 0.19 -7.47
C ASP A 45 12.64 0.18 -8.95
N ALA A 46 13.21 1.08 -9.75
CA ALA A 46 12.97 1.11 -11.19
C ALA A 46 13.63 -0.08 -11.94
N THR A 47 14.61 -0.75 -11.33
CA THR A 47 15.54 -1.64 -12.03
C THR A 47 15.14 -3.11 -12.02
N SER A 48 14.52 -3.59 -10.94
CA SER A 48 14.12 -4.99 -10.85
C SER A 48 12.97 -5.29 -11.81
N ASP A 49 13.07 -6.45 -12.46
CA ASP A 49 12.08 -7.00 -13.37
C ASP A 49 11.58 -8.33 -12.81
N TYR A 50 10.26 -8.45 -12.67
CA TYR A 50 9.62 -9.60 -12.04
C TYR A 50 8.77 -10.41 -13.02
N ARG A 51 8.79 -10.11 -14.32
CA ARG A 51 7.96 -10.79 -15.33
C ARG A 51 8.12 -12.30 -15.34
N ASP A 52 9.34 -12.80 -15.17
CA ASP A 52 9.59 -14.26 -15.08
C ASP A 52 8.87 -14.89 -13.87
N LEU A 53 8.75 -14.16 -12.74
CA LEU A 53 8.01 -14.61 -11.57
C LEU A 53 6.50 -14.48 -11.79
N GLU A 54 6.05 -13.41 -12.47
CA GLU A 54 4.64 -13.24 -12.84
C GLU A 54 4.17 -14.42 -13.69
N ASP A 55 4.95 -14.79 -14.72
CA ASP A 55 4.68 -15.91 -15.62
C ASP A 55 4.74 -17.27 -14.89
N GLU A 56 5.74 -17.50 -14.03
CA GLU A 56 5.88 -18.77 -13.31
C GLU A 56 4.76 -19.01 -12.29
N TYR A 57 4.32 -17.96 -11.60
CA TYR A 57 3.39 -18.06 -10.48
C TYR A 57 1.96 -17.64 -10.80
N GLY A 58 1.72 -17.03 -11.97
CA GLY A 58 0.42 -16.48 -12.35
C GLY A 58 -0.03 -15.33 -11.44
N LEU A 59 0.93 -14.49 -11.03
CA LEU A 59 0.71 -13.36 -10.12
C LEU A 59 1.03 -12.05 -10.82
N VAL A 60 0.32 -10.97 -10.47
CA VAL A 60 0.70 -9.61 -10.86
C VAL A 60 1.61 -9.01 -9.79
N ILE A 61 2.79 -8.54 -10.18
CA ILE A 61 3.80 -7.99 -9.25
C ILE A 61 4.10 -6.55 -9.64
N LEU A 62 3.46 -5.61 -8.95
CA LEU A 62 3.61 -4.18 -9.22
C LEU A 62 4.62 -3.54 -8.25
N LYS A 63 5.08 -2.35 -8.62
CA LYS A 63 6.04 -1.56 -7.85
C LYS A 63 5.49 -0.16 -7.57
N ALA A 64 5.72 0.30 -6.36
CA ALA A 64 5.30 1.58 -5.79
C ALA A 64 6.33 1.97 -4.72
N SER A 65 6.02 2.96 -3.88
CA SER A 65 6.89 3.38 -2.78
C SER A 65 6.09 3.73 -1.53
N GLU A 66 6.68 3.54 -0.36
CA GLU A 66 6.21 4.14 0.89
C GLU A 66 7.12 5.29 1.28
N VAL A 67 6.58 6.51 1.26
CA VAL A 67 7.29 7.74 1.66
C VAL A 67 6.83 8.20 3.03
N GLU A 68 7.68 8.96 3.71
CA GLU A 68 7.39 9.51 5.03
C GLU A 68 7.02 11.00 4.92
N SER A 69 5.94 11.40 5.62
CA SER A 69 5.46 12.77 5.66
C SER A 69 5.34 13.28 7.08
N ASP A 70 5.10 14.58 7.21
CA ASP A 70 4.78 15.21 8.48
C ASP A 70 3.48 14.69 9.14
N TYR A 71 2.63 13.97 8.40
CA TYR A 71 1.42 13.30 8.90
C TYR A 71 1.52 11.77 8.97
N GLY A 72 2.71 11.20 8.79
CA GLY A 72 2.89 9.75 8.78
C GLY A 72 3.26 9.21 7.40
N HIS A 73 3.10 7.91 7.21
CA HIS A 73 3.54 7.28 5.97
C HIS A 73 2.46 7.32 4.89
N ILE A 74 2.90 7.33 3.64
CA ILE A 74 2.06 7.45 2.45
C ILE A 74 2.53 6.43 1.42
N LEU A 75 1.60 5.61 0.91
CA LEU A 75 1.85 4.79 -0.26
C LEU A 75 1.66 5.63 -1.51
N VAL A 76 2.62 5.55 -2.42
CA VAL A 76 2.65 6.27 -3.69
C VAL A 76 2.69 5.26 -4.83
N PHE A 77 1.56 5.10 -5.51
CA PHE A 77 1.38 4.20 -6.65
C PHE A 77 1.53 4.99 -7.96
N GLY A 78 2.26 4.45 -8.94
CA GLY A 78 2.50 5.13 -10.22
C GLY A 78 3.72 6.04 -10.23
N VAL A 79 4.73 5.73 -9.41
CA VAL A 79 6.00 6.47 -9.37
C VAL A 79 6.66 6.50 -10.76
N ASN A 80 7.00 7.70 -11.22
CA ASN A 80 7.66 7.96 -12.50
C ASN A 80 8.78 9.01 -12.34
N GLU A 81 9.41 9.40 -13.44
CA GLU A 81 10.53 10.35 -13.43
C GLU A 81 10.10 11.74 -12.95
N ASP A 82 8.92 12.21 -13.35
CA ASP A 82 8.40 13.52 -12.93
C ASP A 82 8.18 13.58 -11.42
N LEU A 83 7.63 12.50 -10.84
CA LEU A 83 7.40 12.43 -9.40
C LEU A 83 8.70 12.36 -8.60
N GLN A 84 9.67 11.55 -9.05
CA GLN A 84 10.99 11.46 -8.43
C GLN A 84 11.80 12.75 -8.55
N ALA A 85 11.54 13.57 -9.57
CA ALA A 85 12.13 14.91 -9.69
C ALA A 85 11.44 15.94 -8.79
N ALA A 86 10.16 15.74 -8.48
CA ALA A 86 9.37 16.67 -7.67
C ALA A 86 9.50 16.44 -6.16
N ILE A 87 9.75 15.20 -5.72
CA ILE A 87 9.80 14.81 -4.32
C ILE A 87 11.08 14.01 -4.05
N ASP A 88 11.81 14.37 -2.99
CA ASP A 88 12.86 13.53 -2.43
C ASP A 88 12.25 12.46 -1.51
N PHE A 89 12.19 11.21 -1.97
CA PHE A 89 11.60 10.11 -1.22
C PHE A 89 12.40 9.76 0.05
N THR A 90 13.64 10.23 0.17
CA THR A 90 14.47 10.00 1.35
C THR A 90 14.17 10.98 2.49
N ASP A 91 13.45 12.07 2.21
CA ASP A 91 13.00 13.02 3.23
C ASP A 91 11.89 12.39 4.08
N VAL A 92 12.05 12.49 5.41
CA VAL A 92 11.14 11.95 6.43
C VAL A 92 10.17 12.97 6.99
N ARG A 93 10.15 14.17 6.41
CA ARG A 93 9.33 15.31 6.86
C ARG A 93 8.63 16.00 5.71
N LEU A 94 8.40 15.27 4.61
CA LEU A 94 7.69 15.80 3.45
C LEU A 94 6.35 16.39 3.91
N PRO A 95 5.99 17.62 3.52
CA PRO A 95 4.63 18.09 3.72
C PRO A 95 3.66 17.19 2.97
N ILE A 96 2.72 16.56 3.68
CA ILE A 96 1.75 15.63 3.05
C ILE A 96 1.01 16.27 1.87
N GLY A 97 0.68 17.55 1.95
CA GLY A 97 0.02 18.29 0.86
C GLY A 97 0.86 18.30 -0.43
N ASP A 98 2.18 18.47 -0.30
CA ASP A 98 3.11 18.46 -1.44
C ASP A 98 3.20 17.06 -2.04
N VAL A 99 3.19 16.01 -1.20
CA VAL A 99 3.17 14.60 -1.67
C VAL A 99 1.92 14.30 -2.48
N LEU A 100 0.75 14.69 -1.97
CA LEU A 100 -0.54 14.48 -2.64
C LEU A 100 -0.62 15.28 -3.94
N GLU A 101 -0.21 16.55 -3.92
CA GLU A 101 -0.26 17.43 -5.09
C GLU A 101 0.69 16.97 -6.19
N ALA A 102 1.95 16.69 -5.86
CA ALA A 102 2.95 16.25 -6.83
C ALA A 102 2.60 14.87 -7.39
N SER A 103 2.11 13.94 -6.56
CA SER A 103 1.63 12.63 -7.04
C SER A 103 0.51 12.82 -8.07
N LYS A 104 -0.52 13.61 -7.74
CA LYS A 104 -1.62 13.89 -8.66
C LYS A 104 -1.15 14.54 -9.97
N LYS A 105 -0.24 15.51 -9.92
CA LYS A 105 0.32 16.16 -11.12
C LYS A 105 1.09 15.19 -12.00
N ALA A 106 1.77 14.21 -11.40
CA ALA A 106 2.52 13.18 -12.10
C ALA A 106 1.63 12.01 -12.58
N GLY A 107 0.31 12.04 -12.37
CA GLY A 107 -0.58 10.91 -12.69
C GLY A 107 -0.37 9.70 -11.79
N ALA A 108 0.13 9.93 -10.58
CA ALA A 108 0.30 8.94 -9.53
C ALA A 108 -0.81 9.08 -8.46
N PHE A 109 -1.04 8.01 -7.71
CA PHE A 109 -2.00 7.98 -6.61
C PHE A 109 -1.27 7.88 -5.28
N ALA A 110 -1.48 8.84 -4.40
CA ALA A 110 -0.91 8.84 -3.06
C ALA A 110 -2.01 8.72 -2.00
N ALA A 111 -1.82 7.83 -1.04
CA ALA A 111 -2.75 7.66 0.07
C ALA A 111 -2.03 7.26 1.37
N PRO A 112 -2.43 7.83 2.52
CA PRO A 112 -1.88 7.44 3.82
C PRO A 112 -2.06 5.95 4.11
N CYS A 113 -0.99 5.28 4.53
CA CYS A 113 -1.05 3.91 5.04
C CYS A 113 -1.16 3.87 6.57
N HIS A 114 -1.67 2.74 7.07
CA HIS A 114 -1.85 2.44 8.50
C HIS A 114 -2.21 3.68 9.37
N PRO A 115 -3.24 4.46 9.00
CA PRO A 115 -3.50 5.81 9.49
C PRO A 115 -3.92 5.84 10.96
N GLY A 116 -4.36 4.71 11.52
CA GLY A 116 -4.68 4.53 12.94
C GLY A 116 -3.47 4.20 13.81
N ARG A 117 -2.27 4.01 13.25
CA ARG A 117 -1.06 3.74 14.03
C ARG A 117 -0.76 4.87 14.99
N LYS A 118 -0.36 4.50 16.21
CA LYS A 118 0.01 5.50 17.23
C LYS A 118 1.28 6.24 16.81
N ARG A 119 1.27 7.57 16.94
CA ARG A 119 2.39 8.51 16.68
C ARG A 119 2.80 8.71 15.22
N VAL A 120 2.56 7.73 14.36
CA VAL A 120 2.98 7.75 12.95
C VAL A 120 1.82 7.59 11.96
N GLY A 121 0.61 7.29 12.43
CA GLY A 121 -0.57 7.23 11.58
C GLY A 121 -1.22 8.61 11.42
N LEU A 122 -1.72 8.92 10.22
CA LEU A 122 -2.46 10.14 9.87
C LEU A 122 -3.39 10.64 10.96
N PHE A 123 -4.25 9.77 11.49
CA PHE A 123 -5.29 10.15 12.45
C PHE A 123 -4.73 10.49 13.84
N SER A 124 -3.50 10.09 14.14
CA SER A 124 -2.81 10.48 15.37
C SER A 124 -2.44 11.98 15.39
N HIS A 125 -2.38 12.62 14.22
CA HIS A 125 -2.02 14.04 14.07
C HIS A 125 -3.24 14.96 13.94
N TYR A 126 -4.40 14.44 13.53
CA TYR A 126 -5.59 15.25 13.23
C TYR A 126 -6.05 16.12 14.39
N LYS A 127 -5.93 15.64 15.63
CA LYS A 127 -6.32 16.40 16.82
C LYS A 127 -5.50 17.68 17.01
N GLU A 128 -4.21 17.63 16.70
CA GLU A 128 -3.27 18.72 16.98
C GLU A 128 -3.02 19.61 15.77
N ARG A 129 -3.03 19.02 14.57
CA ARG A 129 -2.62 19.69 13.33
C ARG A 129 -3.77 19.96 12.36
N GLY A 130 -4.92 19.33 12.60
CA GLY A 130 -6.10 19.44 11.74
C GLY A 130 -6.17 18.35 10.67
N GLU A 131 -7.23 18.41 9.89
CA GLU A 131 -7.45 17.54 8.73
C GLU A 131 -6.59 17.98 7.55
N VAL A 132 -6.26 17.04 6.67
CA VAL A 132 -5.41 17.28 5.50
C VAL A 132 -6.28 17.35 4.25
N ASP A 133 -6.28 18.50 3.58
CA ASP A 133 -6.93 18.67 2.30
C ASP A 133 -6.35 17.72 1.25
N GLY A 134 -7.21 17.12 0.42
CA GLY A 134 -6.81 16.19 -0.64
C GLY A 134 -6.75 14.72 -0.21
N VAL A 135 -6.80 14.41 1.09
CA VAL A 135 -6.98 13.02 1.54
C VAL A 135 -8.44 12.62 1.33
N HIS A 136 -8.65 11.53 0.58
CA HIS A 136 -9.97 10.94 0.36
C HIS A 136 -9.97 9.40 0.41
N THR A 137 -8.79 8.80 0.54
CA THR A 137 -8.57 7.35 0.58
C THR A 137 -7.44 7.06 1.56
N VAL A 138 -7.59 6.00 2.38
CA VAL A 138 -6.58 5.55 3.34
C VAL A 138 -6.53 4.02 3.44
N GLU A 139 -5.42 3.45 3.93
CA GLU A 139 -5.33 2.02 4.23
C GLU A 139 -6.09 1.70 5.54
N VAL A 140 -7.30 1.16 5.46
CA VAL A 140 -8.12 0.91 6.66
C VAL A 140 -7.85 -0.43 7.33
N LEU A 141 -7.23 -1.39 6.62
CA LEU A 141 -6.82 -2.69 7.14
C LEU A 141 -5.34 -2.93 6.83
N ASN A 142 -4.52 -3.08 7.87
CA ASN A 142 -3.09 -3.30 7.74
C ASN A 142 -2.66 -4.55 8.52
N GLY A 143 -2.03 -5.52 7.85
CA GLY A 143 -1.63 -6.80 8.48
C GLY A 143 -0.58 -6.67 9.60
N GLY A 144 0.10 -5.52 9.68
CA GLY A 144 1.03 -5.15 10.75
C GLY A 144 0.39 -4.44 11.95
N SER A 145 -0.88 -4.02 11.86
CA SER A 145 -1.58 -3.31 12.93
C SER A 145 -1.70 -4.11 14.23
N ILE A 146 -1.59 -3.42 15.37
CA ILE A 146 -1.92 -3.98 16.68
C ILE A 146 -3.41 -3.74 17.01
N PRO A 147 -3.99 -4.44 18.00
CA PRO A 147 -5.39 -4.24 18.36
C PRO A 147 -5.73 -2.78 18.66
N GLY A 148 -6.79 -2.27 18.02
CA GLY A 148 -7.26 -0.89 18.13
C GLY A 148 -6.85 0.02 16.97
N GLU A 149 -5.81 -0.31 16.20
CA GLU A 149 -5.32 0.58 15.12
C GLU A 149 -6.19 0.50 13.86
N ASP A 150 -6.58 -0.69 13.43
CA ASP A 150 -7.50 -0.86 12.30
C ASP A 150 -8.91 -0.38 12.67
N GLU A 151 -9.37 -0.62 13.91
CA GLU A 151 -10.67 -0.11 14.38
C GLU A 151 -10.71 1.42 14.35
N LEU A 152 -9.63 2.08 14.77
CA LEU A 152 -9.51 3.53 14.66
C LEU A 152 -9.48 3.98 13.18
N SER A 153 -8.76 3.25 12.33
CA SER A 153 -8.65 3.56 10.90
C SER A 153 -10.01 3.52 10.22
N VAL A 154 -10.79 2.46 10.45
CA VAL A 154 -12.16 2.30 9.93
C VAL A 154 -13.09 3.37 10.49
N GLN A 155 -13.06 3.62 11.80
CA GLN A 155 -13.90 4.63 12.45
C GLN A 155 -13.66 6.02 11.86
N MET A 156 -12.39 6.41 11.72
CA MET A 156 -12.01 7.73 11.26
C MET A 156 -12.24 7.88 9.75
N ALA A 157 -11.95 6.85 8.94
CA ALA A 157 -12.29 6.86 7.52
C ALA A 157 -13.80 7.05 7.31
N SER A 158 -14.65 6.38 8.10
CA SER A 158 -16.10 6.58 8.08
C SER A 158 -16.50 8.00 8.49
N LYS A 159 -15.92 8.53 9.58
CA LYS A 159 -16.17 9.90 10.05
C LYS A 159 -15.86 10.96 8.98
N TYR A 160 -14.80 10.76 8.20
CA TYR A 160 -14.34 11.69 7.17
C TYR A 160 -14.81 11.35 5.77
N ASN A 161 -15.63 10.30 5.62
CA ASN A 161 -16.10 9.80 4.32
C ASN A 161 -14.94 9.47 3.36
N TYR A 162 -13.86 8.88 3.88
CA TYR A 162 -12.74 8.36 3.10
C TYR A 162 -13.00 6.94 2.63
N LYS A 163 -12.52 6.61 1.43
CA LYS A 163 -12.46 5.23 0.94
C LYS A 163 -11.34 4.46 1.65
N GLY A 164 -11.48 3.13 1.72
CA GLY A 164 -10.57 2.26 2.45
C GLY A 164 -10.02 1.13 1.59
N PHE A 165 -8.69 1.02 1.50
CA PHE A 165 -7.99 -0.15 0.94
C PHE A 165 -7.25 -0.91 2.03
N GLY A 166 -6.65 -2.06 1.70
CA GLY A 166 -5.89 -2.87 2.65
C GLY A 166 -4.62 -3.49 2.06
N GLY A 167 -3.68 -3.77 2.93
CA GLY A 167 -2.40 -4.40 2.61
C GLY A 167 -1.80 -5.10 3.83
N SER A 168 -0.91 -6.05 3.61
CA SER A 168 -0.34 -6.82 4.72
C SER A 168 0.74 -6.09 5.50
N ASP A 169 1.36 -5.07 4.89
CA ASP A 169 2.59 -4.43 5.35
C ASP A 169 3.66 -5.48 5.70
N SER A 170 3.76 -6.46 4.81
CA SER A 170 4.60 -7.62 5.02
C SER A 170 6.07 -7.28 4.82
N HIS A 171 6.85 -7.55 5.86
CA HIS A 171 8.32 -7.50 5.84
C HIS A 171 8.96 -8.90 5.79
N VAL A 172 8.14 -9.94 5.99
CA VAL A 172 8.54 -11.35 6.01
C VAL A 172 7.48 -12.20 5.33
N VAL A 173 7.91 -13.24 4.61
CA VAL A 173 7.06 -14.05 3.72
C VAL A 173 5.77 -14.58 4.36
N SER A 174 5.78 -14.89 5.66
CA SER A 174 4.63 -15.47 6.35
C SER A 174 3.50 -14.48 6.66
N ARG A 175 3.70 -13.18 6.40
CA ARG A 175 2.74 -12.10 6.69
C ARG A 175 1.98 -11.64 5.44
N ILE A 176 2.44 -11.97 4.24
CA ILE A 176 1.79 -11.56 2.99
C ILE A 176 0.34 -12.03 2.94
N GLY A 177 -0.55 -11.17 2.45
CA GLY A 177 -1.97 -11.47 2.29
C GLY A 177 -2.75 -11.59 3.60
N LEU A 178 -2.25 -11.12 4.75
CA LEU A 178 -3.10 -11.01 5.96
C LEU A 178 -4.27 -10.04 5.74
N CYS A 179 -3.99 -8.93 5.04
CA CYS A 179 -4.98 -8.02 4.50
C CYS A 179 -4.67 -7.76 3.02
N ALA A 180 -5.70 -7.42 2.26
CA ALA A 180 -5.61 -7.17 0.83
C ALA A 180 -6.70 -6.18 0.40
N THR A 181 -6.69 -5.83 -0.88
CA THR A 181 -7.69 -4.99 -1.52
C THR A 181 -8.38 -5.77 -2.64
N LYS A 182 -9.70 -5.86 -2.55
CA LYS A 182 -10.54 -6.44 -3.58
C LYS A 182 -10.93 -5.36 -4.59
N PHE A 183 -10.77 -5.69 -5.86
CA PHE A 183 -11.21 -4.89 -7.01
C PHE A 183 -12.29 -5.67 -7.78
N PRO A 184 -13.58 -5.43 -7.50
CA PRO A 184 -14.68 -6.11 -8.19
C PRO A 184 -14.69 -5.77 -9.68
N ASP A 185 -14.89 -6.78 -10.52
CA ASP A 185 -15.06 -6.68 -11.98
C ASP A 185 -13.97 -5.88 -12.72
N GLN A 186 -12.77 -5.82 -12.13
CA GLN A 186 -11.61 -5.10 -12.66
C GLN A 186 -10.44 -6.07 -12.87
N ILE A 187 -9.68 -5.81 -13.92
CA ILE A 187 -8.44 -6.50 -14.27
C ILE A 187 -7.33 -5.45 -14.18
N ILE A 188 -6.31 -5.73 -13.37
CA ILE A 188 -5.18 -4.83 -13.13
C ILE A 188 -3.92 -5.59 -13.51
N ASN A 189 -3.28 -5.22 -14.63
CA ASN A 189 -2.04 -5.85 -15.10
C ASN A 189 -0.84 -4.90 -15.07
N SER A 190 -1.08 -3.62 -14.74
CA SER A 190 -0.05 -2.59 -14.71
C SER A 190 -0.29 -1.62 -13.56
N ILE A 191 0.75 -0.84 -13.22
CA ILE A 191 0.63 0.22 -12.22
C ILE A 191 -0.36 1.31 -12.64
N GLY A 192 -0.50 1.58 -13.94
CA GLY A 192 -1.49 2.52 -14.47
C GLY A 192 -2.93 2.03 -14.29
N ASP A 193 -3.17 0.73 -14.46
CA ASP A 193 -4.48 0.12 -14.18
C ASP A 193 -4.82 0.24 -12.69
N LEU A 194 -3.82 0.01 -11.81
CA LEU A 194 -4.01 0.14 -10.35
C LEU A 194 -4.34 1.58 -9.97
N VAL A 195 -3.59 2.56 -10.49
CA VAL A 195 -3.88 3.99 -10.27
C VAL A 195 -5.30 4.33 -10.72
N THR A 196 -5.69 3.91 -11.93
CA THR A 196 -7.05 4.13 -12.46
C THR A 196 -8.12 3.50 -11.57
N ALA A 197 -7.89 2.28 -11.08
CA ALA A 197 -8.80 1.58 -10.19
C ALA A 197 -8.95 2.28 -8.83
N LEU A 198 -7.84 2.79 -8.27
CA LEU A 198 -7.82 3.56 -7.03
C LEU A 198 -8.53 4.92 -7.18
N GLU A 199 -8.33 5.61 -8.31
CA GLU A 199 -9.04 6.86 -8.61
C GLU A 199 -10.55 6.65 -8.81
N GLY A 200 -10.95 5.61 -9.54
CA GLY A 200 -12.36 5.25 -9.69
C GLY A 200 -13.00 4.84 -8.36
N GLY A 201 -12.20 4.23 -7.50
CA GLY A 201 -12.51 3.88 -6.13
C GLY A 201 -13.67 2.92 -5.96
N ASN A 202 -13.76 1.94 -6.86
CA ASN A 202 -14.51 0.71 -6.68
C ASN A 202 -13.55 -0.37 -6.16
N PHE A 203 -13.22 -0.29 -4.87
CA PHE A 203 -12.37 -1.25 -4.18
C PHE A 203 -12.80 -1.39 -2.72
N GLU A 204 -12.39 -2.49 -2.09
CA GLU A 204 -12.74 -2.80 -0.71
C GLU A 204 -11.55 -3.46 0.00
N ALA A 205 -11.19 -2.95 1.17
CA ALA A 205 -10.24 -3.60 2.05
C ALA A 205 -10.82 -4.92 2.59
N VAL A 206 -10.06 -6.00 2.54
CA VAL A 206 -10.47 -7.31 3.09
C VAL A 206 -9.38 -7.88 3.99
N SER A 207 -9.80 -8.49 5.10
CA SER A 207 -8.94 -9.35 5.91
C SER A 207 -9.10 -10.78 5.42
N LEU A 208 -8.00 -11.45 5.10
CA LEU A 208 -8.03 -12.84 4.64
C LEU A 208 -7.82 -13.82 5.79
N GLY A 209 -7.23 -13.35 6.91
CA GLY A 209 -6.90 -14.16 8.07
C GLY A 209 -5.94 -15.30 7.73
N GLN A 210 -5.22 -15.81 8.71
CA GLN A 210 -4.80 -17.22 8.59
C GLN A 210 -6.09 -18.01 8.73
N GLY A 211 -6.56 -18.60 7.63
CA GLY A 211 -7.69 -19.51 7.65
C GLY A 211 -7.57 -20.43 8.86
N SER A 212 -8.65 -20.54 9.62
CA SER A 212 -8.88 -21.66 10.51
C SER A 212 -8.52 -22.93 9.74
N ALA A 213 -7.34 -23.48 10.03
CA ALA A 213 -7.07 -24.87 9.72
C ALA A 213 -8.20 -25.64 10.42
N SER A 214 -9.02 -26.28 9.57
CA SER A 214 -10.10 -27.22 9.88
C SER A 214 -10.01 -27.90 11.23
#